data_AF-A0A5K6WES8-F1
#
_entry.id   AF-A0A5K6WES8-F1
#
_cell.length_a   1.000
_cell.length_b   1.000
_cell.length_c   1.000
_cell.angle_alpha   90.00
_cell.angle_beta   90.00
_cell.angle_gamma   90.00
#
_symmetry.space_group_name_H-M   'P 1'
#
loop_
_entity.id
_entity.type
_entity.pdbx_description
1 polymer ?
#
loop_
_entity_poly.entity_id
_entity_poly.type
_entity_poly.pdbx_seq_one_letter_code
_entity_poly.pdbx_strand_id
1 'polypeptide(L)'
;FFGHSPEFVIEAVKEQMDRGISLGMQSNLAAETAALISELGSVERVAFSNTGTEAIMAAVRIARSRTKRQKIVIFAGSYHGTFDGILARVGEETTTALALSQGTPLGMVEDVMVLSYGVEESLDLIATHGDELAAVLVEPVQSRKPDLQP
;
A
#
# COMPACT_ATOMS: atom_id res chain seq x y z
N PHE A 1 2.51 15.91 -11.53
CA PHE A 1 2.55 17.06 -10.60
C PHE A 1 3.31 18.26 -11.17
N PHE A 2 4.53 18.12 -11.71
CA PHE A 2 5.30 19.25 -12.28
C PHE A 2 5.78 19.05 -13.73
N GLY A 3 5.26 18.04 -14.43
CA GLY A 3 5.69 17.71 -15.80
C GLY A 3 7.05 16.97 -15.85
N HIS A 4 7.69 17.01 -17.02
CA HIS A 4 8.98 16.35 -17.26
C HIS A 4 10.15 17.31 -17.00
N SER A 5 11.18 16.82 -16.30
CA SER A 5 12.43 17.55 -16.01
C SER A 5 12.27 18.95 -15.41
N PRO A 6 11.49 19.12 -14.32
CA PRO A 6 11.41 20.42 -13.64
C PRO A 6 12.80 20.81 -13.10
N GLU A 7 13.21 22.05 -13.37
CA GLU A 7 14.57 22.56 -13.13
C GLU A 7 15.06 22.30 -11.71
N PHE A 8 14.26 22.67 -10.70
CA PHE A 8 14.60 22.48 -9.28
C PHE A 8 14.85 21.02 -8.87
N VAL A 9 14.22 20.04 -9.54
CA VAL A 9 14.47 18.61 -9.25
C VAL A 9 15.79 18.18 -9.89
N ILE A 10 16.05 18.62 -11.12
CA ILE A 10 17.29 18.28 -11.84
C ILE A 10 18.51 18.86 -11.12
N GLU A 11 18.41 20.11 -10.65
CA GLU A 11 19.49 20.75 -9.88
C GLU A 11 19.78 19.99 -8.58
N ALA A 12 18.76 19.71 -7.77
CA ALA A 12 18.93 18.96 -6.52
C ALA A 12 19.55 17.56 -6.73
N VAL A 13 19.15 16.85 -7.79
CA VAL A 13 19.73 15.54 -8.13
C VAL A 13 21.20 15.68 -8.54
N LYS A 14 21.56 16.66 -9.37
CA LYS A 14 22.95 16.91 -9.78
C LYS A 14 23.84 17.25 -8.59
N GLU A 15 23.39 18.15 -7.72
CA GLU A 15 24.14 18.51 -6.50
C GLU A 15 24.39 17.30 -5.62
N GLN A 16 23.40 16.40 -5.47
CA GLN A 16 23.59 15.16 -4.72
C GLN A 16 24.55 14.20 -5.42
N MET A 17 24.53 14.11 -6.75
CA MET A 17 25.48 13.29 -7.51
C MET A 17 26.92 13.76 -7.32
N ASP A 18 27.16 15.06 -7.31
CA ASP A 18 28.49 15.65 -7.08
C ASP A 18 29.02 15.35 -5.66
N ARG A 19 28.12 15.20 -4.68
CA ARG A 19 28.43 14.80 -3.30
C ARG A 19 28.57 13.28 -3.12
N GLY A 20 28.19 12.50 -4.11
CA GLY A 20 28.18 11.03 -4.09
C GLY A 20 26.92 10.41 -3.48
N ILE A 21 26.73 9.11 -3.74
CA ILE A 21 25.61 8.31 -3.21
C ILE A 21 26.19 7.25 -2.28
N SER A 22 26.08 7.50 -0.97
CA SER A 22 26.53 6.53 0.05
C SER A 22 25.47 5.47 0.29
N LEU A 23 25.86 4.20 0.20
CA LEU A 23 25.03 3.06 0.58
C LEU A 23 25.48 2.55 1.97
N GLY A 24 24.53 2.05 2.77
CA GLY A 24 24.79 1.40 4.05
C GLY A 24 24.70 2.33 5.27
N MET A 25 25.41 3.46 5.28
CA MET A 25 25.27 4.43 6.37
C MET A 25 23.93 5.19 6.27
N GLN A 26 23.37 5.57 7.42
CA GLN A 26 22.17 6.40 7.44
C GLN A 26 22.47 7.79 6.88
N SER A 27 21.60 8.28 6.00
CA SER A 27 21.71 9.60 5.40
C SER A 27 21.01 10.64 6.28
N ASN A 28 21.65 11.78 6.52
CA ASN A 28 21.02 12.93 7.20
C ASN A 28 19.79 13.43 6.42
N LEU A 29 19.79 13.30 5.08
CA LEU A 29 18.66 13.68 4.23
C LEU A 29 17.40 12.86 4.52
N ALA A 30 17.55 11.61 5.00
CA ALA A 30 16.41 10.77 5.34
C ALA A 30 15.62 11.35 6.52
N ALA A 31 16.29 11.94 7.51
CA ALA A 31 15.64 12.56 8.66
C ALA A 31 14.88 13.83 8.25
N GLU A 32 15.52 14.71 7.47
CA GLU A 32 14.89 15.92 6.93
C GLU A 32 13.68 15.59 6.05
N THR A 33 13.84 14.62 5.14
CA THR A 33 12.75 14.16 4.27
C THR A 33 11.60 13.54 5.06
N ALA A 34 11.91 12.75 6.09
CA ALA A 34 10.89 12.14 6.95
C ALA A 34 10.08 13.19 7.72
N ALA A 35 10.72 14.28 8.18
CA ALA A 35 10.04 15.38 8.84
C ALA A 35 9.05 16.08 7.90
N LEU A 36 9.45 16.36 6.66
CA LEU A 36 8.57 16.96 5.65
C LEU A 36 7.37 16.06 5.31
N ILE A 37 7.59 14.76 5.15
CA ILE A 37 6.51 13.79 4.90
C ILE A 37 5.58 13.67 6.11
N SER A 38 6.15 13.66 7.33
CA SER A 38 5.39 13.62 8.58
C SER A 38 4.43 14.81 8.69
N GLU A 39 4.89 16.01 8.36
CA GLU A 39 4.09 17.23 8.33
C GLU A 39 2.99 17.16 7.25
N LEU A 40 3.35 16.85 5.99
CA LEU A 40 2.41 16.78 4.87
C LEU A 40 1.34 15.71 5.05
N GLY A 41 1.74 14.54 5.55
CA GLY A 41 0.88 13.37 5.71
C GLY A 41 0.16 13.32 7.05
N SER A 42 0.46 14.23 7.99
CA SER A 42 -0.02 14.16 9.38
C SER A 42 0.24 12.79 10.02
N VAL A 43 1.43 12.23 9.82
CA VAL A 43 1.85 10.91 10.35
C VAL A 43 3.00 11.06 11.35
N GLU A 44 3.00 10.28 12.43
CA GLU A 44 4.02 10.40 13.49
C GLU A 44 5.40 9.87 13.08
N ARG A 45 5.45 8.86 12.20
CA ARG A 45 6.68 8.15 11.82
C ARG A 45 6.66 7.78 10.35
N VAL A 46 7.83 7.85 9.71
CA VAL A 46 8.02 7.54 8.29
C VAL A 46 9.13 6.50 8.14
N ALA A 47 8.92 5.56 7.22
CA ALA A 47 9.94 4.63 6.74
C ALA A 47 9.97 4.69 5.21
N PHE A 48 11.14 4.49 4.62
CA PHE A 48 11.35 4.57 3.17
C PHE A 48 11.45 3.19 2.55
N SER A 49 10.89 3.03 1.35
CA SER A 49 11.04 1.87 0.48
C SER A 49 11.46 2.32 -0.92
N ASN A 50 11.92 1.38 -1.75
CA ASN A 50 12.34 1.70 -3.12
C ASN A 50 11.14 1.81 -4.07
N THR A 51 10.04 1.13 -3.76
CA THR A 51 8.83 1.12 -4.58
C THR A 51 7.56 1.19 -3.73
N GLY A 52 6.44 1.54 -4.37
CA GLY A 52 5.11 1.48 -3.76
C GLY A 52 4.69 0.05 -3.38
N THR A 53 5.07 -0.95 -4.18
CA THR A 53 4.85 -2.37 -3.86
C THR A 53 5.51 -2.75 -2.53
N GLU A 54 6.77 -2.34 -2.33
CA GLU A 54 7.48 -2.60 -1.07
C GLU A 54 6.83 -1.88 0.11
N ALA A 55 6.33 -0.65 -0.09
CA ALA A 55 5.63 0.09 0.95
C ALA A 55 4.35 -0.66 1.41
N ILE A 56 3.54 -1.15 0.47
CA ILE A 56 2.35 -1.95 0.77
C ILE A 56 2.73 -3.26 1.46
N MET A 57 3.75 -3.97 0.95
CA MET A 57 4.21 -5.22 1.56
C MET A 57 4.65 -5.00 3.02
N ALA A 58 5.38 -3.92 3.30
CA ALA A 58 5.80 -3.56 4.65
C ALA A 58 4.61 -3.15 5.53
N ALA A 59 3.66 -2.35 5.01
CA ALA A 59 2.48 -1.92 5.73
C ALA A 59 1.60 -3.10 6.18
N VAL A 60 1.34 -4.06 5.27
CA VAL A 60 0.61 -5.29 5.59
C VAL A 60 1.34 -6.09 6.68
N ARG A 61 2.66 -6.22 6.57
CA ARG A 61 3.49 -6.92 7.58
C ARG A 61 3.44 -6.23 8.94
N ILE A 62 3.48 -4.90 8.98
CA ILE A 62 3.37 -4.11 10.22
C ILE A 62 2.00 -4.31 10.85
N ALA A 63 0.92 -4.24 10.06
CA ALA A 63 -0.44 -4.43 10.54
C ALA A 63 -0.62 -5.83 11.17
N ARG A 64 -0.20 -6.89 10.47
CA ARG A 64 -0.22 -8.27 10.99
C ARG A 64 0.63 -8.41 12.25
N SER A 65 1.84 -7.84 12.26
CA SER A 65 2.73 -7.89 13.43
C SER A 65 2.13 -7.19 14.65
N ARG A 66 1.45 -6.05 14.46
CA ARG A 66 0.86 -5.26 15.54
C ARG A 66 -0.41 -5.89 16.13
N THR A 67 -1.25 -6.44 15.26
CA THR A 67 -2.57 -7.00 15.62
C THR A 67 -2.52 -8.48 15.97
N LYS A 68 -1.50 -9.20 15.51
CA LYS A 68 -1.38 -10.67 15.57
C LYS A 68 -2.47 -11.42 14.80
N ARG A 69 -3.10 -10.73 13.84
CA ARG A 69 -4.15 -11.24 12.96
C ARG A 69 -3.58 -11.51 11.57
N GLN A 70 -4.22 -12.39 10.81
CA GLN A 70 -3.74 -12.76 9.47
C GLN A 70 -4.53 -12.08 8.35
N LYS A 71 -5.86 -12.03 8.47
CA LYS A 71 -6.73 -11.58 7.39
C LYS A 71 -6.56 -10.09 7.09
N ILE A 72 -6.64 -9.74 5.81
CA ILE A 72 -6.74 -8.36 5.34
C ILE A 72 -7.90 -8.21 4.37
N VAL A 73 -8.45 -7.01 4.29
CA VAL A 73 -9.42 -6.64 3.25
C VAL A 73 -8.73 -5.80 2.18
N ILE A 74 -9.04 -6.08 0.92
CA ILE A 74 -8.79 -5.19 -0.23
C ILE A 74 -10.11 -4.97 -0.98
N PHE A 75 -10.19 -3.96 -1.82
CA PHE A 75 -11.38 -3.68 -2.62
C PHE A 75 -11.16 -3.98 -4.10
N ALA A 76 -12.13 -4.64 -4.72
CA ALA A 76 -12.14 -4.90 -6.16
C ALA A 76 -11.93 -3.60 -6.97
N GLY A 77 -11.08 -3.66 -7.99
CA GLY A 77 -10.70 -2.51 -8.82
C GLY A 77 -9.49 -1.73 -8.32
N SER A 78 -9.13 -1.85 -7.03
CA SER A 78 -7.98 -1.15 -6.44
C SER A 78 -6.64 -1.67 -6.98
N TYR A 79 -5.60 -0.86 -6.92
CA TYR A 79 -4.23 -1.26 -7.21
C TYR A 79 -3.28 -0.96 -6.04
N HIS A 80 -2.64 -2.00 -5.53
CA HIS A 80 -1.71 -1.91 -4.40
C HIS A 80 -0.31 -2.45 -4.73
N GLY A 81 0.06 -2.43 -6.02
CA GLY A 81 1.33 -2.94 -6.50
C GLY A 81 1.27 -4.41 -6.93
N THR A 82 2.40 -5.10 -6.80
CA THR A 82 2.61 -6.46 -7.34
C THR A 82 3.07 -7.46 -6.29
N PHE A 83 2.85 -7.16 -5.01
CA PHE A 83 3.10 -8.10 -3.93
C PHE A 83 2.05 -9.21 -3.99
N ASP A 84 2.48 -10.48 -4.10
CA ASP A 84 1.58 -11.63 -4.25
C ASP A 84 0.45 -11.67 -3.21
N GLY A 85 0.73 -11.26 -1.96
CA GLY A 85 -0.28 -11.25 -0.89
C GLY A 85 -1.38 -10.19 -1.02
N ILE A 86 -1.38 -9.39 -2.10
CA ILE A 86 -2.51 -8.51 -2.47
C ILE A 86 -2.95 -8.71 -3.93
N LEU A 87 -2.33 -9.62 -4.68
CA LEU A 87 -2.69 -9.95 -6.06
C LEU A 87 -3.85 -10.96 -6.07
N ALA A 88 -4.99 -10.49 -5.59
CA ALA A 88 -6.16 -11.32 -5.36
C ALA A 88 -7.39 -10.79 -6.09
N ARG A 89 -8.31 -11.69 -6.43
CA ARG A 89 -9.65 -11.38 -6.96
C ARG A 89 -10.71 -12.13 -6.17
N VAL A 90 -11.95 -11.66 -6.25
CA VAL A 90 -13.10 -12.31 -5.60
C VAL A 90 -13.15 -13.79 -5.99
N GLY A 91 -13.28 -14.66 -4.98
CA GLY A 91 -13.47 -16.10 -5.15
C GLY A 91 -14.92 -16.46 -5.45
N GLU A 92 -15.24 -17.74 -5.28
CA GLU A 92 -16.61 -18.24 -5.47
C GLU A 92 -17.55 -17.74 -4.36
N GLU A 93 -17.03 -17.64 -3.13
CA GLU A 93 -17.71 -17.01 -2.00
C GLU A 93 -17.18 -15.58 -1.81
N THR A 94 -18.07 -14.64 -1.44
CA THR A 94 -17.77 -13.20 -1.30
C THR A 94 -16.58 -12.91 -0.38
N THR A 95 -16.34 -13.76 0.62
CA THR A 95 -15.27 -13.60 1.61
C THR A 95 -13.99 -14.35 1.27
N THR A 96 -13.96 -15.06 0.14
CA THR A 96 -12.79 -15.83 -0.31
C THR A 96 -12.07 -15.11 -1.45
N ALA A 97 -10.79 -15.41 -1.62
CA ALA A 97 -10.01 -14.88 -2.72
C ALA A 97 -9.37 -15.98 -3.57
N LEU A 98 -9.23 -15.67 -4.86
CA LEU A 98 -8.43 -16.42 -5.81
C LEU A 98 -7.22 -15.59 -6.24
N ALA A 99 -6.15 -16.26 -6.64
CA ALA A 99 -5.01 -15.59 -7.24
C ALA A 99 -5.44 -14.83 -8.51
N LEU A 100 -5.00 -13.58 -8.62
CA LEU A 100 -5.26 -12.74 -9.79
C LEU A 100 -4.32 -13.06 -10.95
N SER A 101 -3.08 -13.45 -10.64
CA SER A 101 -2.04 -13.76 -11.64
C SER A 101 -1.67 -15.25 -11.64
N GLN A 102 -1.39 -15.78 -12.82
CA GLN A 102 -0.72 -17.08 -12.92
C GLN A 102 0.65 -17.01 -12.24
N GLY A 103 1.01 -18.08 -11.54
CA GLY A 103 2.27 -18.20 -10.80
C GLY A 103 2.19 -17.74 -9.32
N THR A 104 1.15 -17.01 -8.92
CA THR A 104 0.90 -16.71 -7.50
C THR A 104 0.33 -17.94 -6.79
N PRO A 105 0.99 -18.50 -5.75
CA PRO A 105 0.46 -19.62 -4.99
C PRO A 105 -0.85 -19.23 -4.28
N LEU A 106 -1.84 -20.13 -4.23
CA LEU A 106 -3.12 -19.85 -3.56
C LEU A 106 -2.94 -19.46 -2.08
N GLY A 107 -1.99 -20.09 -1.37
CA GLY A 107 -1.69 -19.75 0.02
C GLY A 107 -1.15 -18.33 0.22
N MET A 108 -0.76 -17.60 -0.83
CA MET A 108 -0.41 -16.17 -0.69
C MET A 108 -1.64 -15.29 -0.49
N VAL A 109 -2.82 -15.73 -0.95
CA VAL A 109 -4.05 -14.93 -0.95
C VAL A 109 -5.16 -15.51 -0.07
N GLU A 110 -4.91 -16.62 0.64
CA GLU A 110 -5.91 -17.27 1.49
C GLU A 110 -6.43 -16.37 2.62
N ASP A 111 -5.58 -15.47 3.11
CA ASP A 111 -5.91 -14.48 4.14
C ASP A 111 -6.41 -13.15 3.56
N VAL A 112 -6.82 -13.11 2.29
CA VAL A 112 -7.31 -11.89 1.64
C VAL A 112 -8.81 -11.98 1.42
N MET A 113 -9.54 -10.97 1.89
CA MET A 113 -10.95 -10.74 1.56
C MET A 113 -11.02 -9.65 0.50
N VAL A 114 -11.61 -9.95 -0.67
CA VAL A 114 -11.78 -8.97 -1.76
C VAL A 114 -13.24 -8.50 -1.76
N LEU A 115 -13.47 -7.25 -1.35
CA LEU A 115 -14.81 -6.69 -1.20
C LEU A 115 -15.15 -5.68 -2.31
N SER A 116 -16.45 -5.39 -2.46
CA SER A 116 -16.93 -4.36 -3.39
C SER A 116 -16.67 -2.96 -2.82
N TYR A 117 -16.18 -2.03 -3.65
CA TYR A 117 -15.91 -0.66 -3.23
C TYR A 117 -17.20 0.19 -3.23
N GLY A 118 -17.40 0.99 -2.17
CA GLY A 118 -18.50 1.96 -2.09
C GLY A 118 -19.90 1.39 -1.85
N VAL A 119 -20.01 0.23 -1.21
CA VAL A 119 -21.31 -0.39 -0.84
C VAL A 119 -21.37 -0.71 0.65
N GLU A 120 -22.53 -0.51 1.27
CA GLU A 120 -22.75 -0.72 2.71
C GLU A 120 -22.48 -2.17 3.16
N GLU A 121 -22.83 -3.15 2.32
CA GLU A 121 -22.59 -4.58 2.58
C GLU A 121 -21.12 -4.88 2.87
N SER A 122 -20.18 -4.17 2.23
CA SER A 122 -18.76 -4.33 2.51
C SER A 122 -18.38 -3.85 3.91
N LEU A 123 -19.04 -2.81 4.42
CA LEU A 123 -18.85 -2.34 5.79
C LEU A 123 -19.41 -3.35 6.80
N ASP A 124 -20.56 -3.94 6.52
CA ASP A 124 -21.14 -5.02 7.34
C ASP A 124 -20.22 -6.24 7.42
N LEU A 125 -19.63 -6.63 6.29
CA LEU A 125 -18.67 -7.73 6.24
C LEU A 125 -17.39 -7.41 7.01
N ILE A 126 -16.88 -6.18 6.92
CA ILE A 126 -15.72 -5.71 7.70
C ILE A 126 -16.04 -5.75 9.19
N ALA A 127 -17.21 -5.26 9.60
CA ALA A 127 -17.64 -5.27 10.99
C ALA A 127 -17.77 -6.70 11.53
N THR A 128 -18.36 -7.61 10.74
CA THR A 128 -18.54 -9.03 11.09
C THR A 128 -17.20 -9.75 11.32
N HIS A 129 -16.17 -9.44 10.52
CA HIS A 129 -14.86 -10.08 10.61
C HIS A 129 -13.82 -9.26 11.38
N GLY A 130 -14.22 -8.15 12.01
CA GLY A 130 -13.30 -7.15 12.56
C GLY A 130 -12.26 -7.68 13.54
N ASP A 131 -12.59 -8.74 14.29
CA ASP A 131 -11.68 -9.37 15.24
C ASP A 131 -10.59 -10.25 14.59
N GLU A 132 -10.78 -10.61 13.32
CA GLU A 132 -9.85 -11.41 12.53
C GLU A 132 -9.00 -10.56 11.57
N LEU A 133 -9.37 -9.29 11.37
CA LEU A 133 -8.71 -8.39 10.42
C LEU A 133 -7.49 -7.70 11.03
N ALA A 134 -6.34 -7.87 10.37
CA ALA A 134 -5.14 -7.09 10.62
C ALA A 134 -5.23 -5.68 10.04
N ALA A 135 -5.84 -5.55 8.86
CA ALA A 135 -5.99 -4.27 8.15
C ALA A 135 -7.13 -4.30 7.12
N VAL A 136 -7.63 -3.11 6.80
CA VAL A 136 -8.40 -2.82 5.60
C VAL A 136 -7.54 -1.92 4.72
N LEU A 137 -7.16 -2.39 3.55
CA LEU A 137 -6.35 -1.64 2.59
C LEU A 137 -7.26 -1.01 1.54
N VAL A 138 -7.28 0.32 1.51
CA VAL A 138 -8.17 1.11 0.67
C VAL A 138 -7.37 2.04 -0.23
N GLU A 139 -7.74 2.11 -1.51
CA GLU A 139 -7.36 3.18 -2.43
C GLU A 139 -8.50 4.23 -2.40
N PRO A 140 -8.35 5.37 -1.69
CA PRO A 140 -9.47 6.25 -1.36
C PRO A 140 -10.23 6.78 -2.58
N VAL A 141 -9.49 7.03 -3.67
CA VAL A 141 -10.06 7.27 -4.99
C VAL A 141 -9.37 6.31 -5.93
N GLN A 142 -10.09 5.30 -6.40
CA GLN A 142 -9.53 4.30 -7.30
C GLN A 142 -9.12 4.96 -8.61
N SER A 143 -7.84 4.88 -8.97
CA SER A 143 -7.29 5.42 -10.21
C SER A 143 -8.01 4.96 -11.48
N ARG A 144 -8.63 3.77 -11.44
CA ARG A 144 -9.45 3.22 -12.55
C ARG A 144 -10.89 3.75 -12.60
N LYS A 145 -11.39 4.34 -11.50
CA LYS A 145 -12.75 4.88 -11.35
C LYS A 145 -12.73 6.19 -10.53
N PRO A 146 -12.10 7.26 -11.03
CA PRO A 146 -11.94 8.51 -10.28
C PRO A 146 -13.27 9.24 -10.02
N ASP A 147 -14.32 8.89 -10.75
CA ASP A 147 -15.70 9.35 -10.59
C ASP A 147 -16.41 8.73 -9.37
N LEU A 148 -15.92 7.59 -8.85
CA LEU A 148 -16.48 6.92 -7.68
C LEU A 148 -15.71 7.31 -6.41
N GLN A 149 -16.30 8.22 -5.61
CA GLN A 149 -15.77 8.71 -4.34
C GLN A 149 -16.81 8.53 -3.23
N PRO A 150 -16.96 7.29 -2.73
CA PRO A 150 -17.95 6.94 -1.72
C PRO A 150 -17.65 7.55 -0.35
#